data_AF-A0A378Y9W1-F1
#
_entry.id   AF-A0A378Y9W1-F1
#
_cell.length_a   1.000
_cell.length_b   1.000
_cell.length_c   1.000
_cell.angle_alpha   90.00
_cell.angle_beta   90.00
_cell.angle_gamma   90.00
#
_symmetry.space_group_name_H-M   'P 1'
#
loop_
_entity.id
_entity.type
_entity.pdbx_description
1 polymer ?
#
loop_
_entity_poly.entity_id
_entity_poly.type
_entity_poly.pdbx_seq_one_letter_code
_entity_poly.pdbx_strand_id
1 'polypeptide(L)'
;MCTNYRVPDKQLFSEYYGTSAPIGEWRDEVYKDYFAPIIRRDGDGRRSDLSSFGMVPREKIPPGVKVFDAMNARVETGGRS
;
A
#
# COMPACT_ATOMS: atom_id res chain seq x y z
N MET A 1 -3.25 -14.80 6.64
CA MET A 1 -3.74 -13.43 6.42
C MET A 1 -2.65 -12.49 6.90
N CYS A 2 -2.21 -11.53 6.08
CA CYS A 2 -1.10 -10.64 6.42
C CYS A 2 -1.69 -9.37 7.08
N THR A 3 -1.28 -9.08 8.30
CA THR A 3 -1.73 -7.88 9.05
C THR A 3 -0.60 -6.88 9.30
N ASN A 4 0.64 -7.26 9.01
CA ASN A 4 1.80 -6.41 8.92
C ASN A 4 2.84 -7.02 7.97
N TYR A 5 3.79 -6.21 7.53
CA TYR A 5 4.96 -6.66 6.77
C TYR A 5 6.11 -5.66 6.93
N ARG A 6 7.33 -6.13 6.64
CA ARG A 6 8.52 -5.30 6.61
C ARG A 6 8.73 -4.67 5.24
N VAL A 7 9.07 -3.39 5.21
CA VAL A 7 9.36 -2.62 4.00
C VAL A 7 10.86 -2.41 3.87
N PRO A 8 11.46 -2.50 2.66
CA PRO A 8 12.85 -2.11 2.45
C PRO A 8 13.05 -0.61 2.72
N ASP A 9 14.29 -0.23 3.05
CA ASP A 9 14.69 1.17 3.05
C ASP A 9 14.72 1.75 1.62
N LYS A 10 14.94 3.07 1.51
CA LYS A 10 14.91 3.81 0.25
C LYS A 10 15.95 3.33 -0.77
N GLN A 11 17.14 2.96 -0.29
CA GLN A 11 18.22 2.50 -1.15
C GLN A 11 17.88 1.12 -1.72
N LEU A 12 17.55 0.16 -0.84
CA LEU A 12 17.20 -1.20 -1.24
C LEU A 12 15.95 -1.23 -2.14
N PHE A 13 14.97 -0.38 -1.86
CA PHE A 13 13.79 -0.23 -2.73
C PHE A 13 14.18 0.18 -4.15
N SER A 14 15.04 1.19 -4.28
CA SER A 14 15.41 1.73 -5.60
C SER A 14 16.27 0.73 -6.39
N GLU A 15 17.21 0.08 -5.72
CA GLU A 15 18.08 -0.96 -6.31
C GLU A 15 17.27 -2.16 -6.79
N TYR A 16 16.35 -2.68 -5.97
CA TYR A 16 15.63 -3.91 -6.28
C TYR A 16 14.51 -3.71 -7.31
N TYR A 17 13.77 -2.59 -7.22
CA TYR A 17 12.61 -2.38 -8.07
C TYR A 17 12.90 -1.56 -9.34
N GLY A 18 14.08 -0.94 -9.44
CA GLY A 18 14.48 -0.12 -10.58
C GLY A 18 13.57 1.10 -10.79
N THR A 19 13.03 1.64 -9.71
CA THR A 19 12.24 2.88 -9.67
C THR A 19 12.70 3.69 -8.48
N SER A 20 12.72 5.01 -8.56
CA SER A 20 13.12 5.85 -7.43
C SER A 20 12.21 5.58 -6.23
N ALA A 21 12.76 5.60 -5.01
CA ALA A 21 11.95 5.65 -3.80
C ALA A 21 10.93 6.81 -3.84
N PRO A 22 9.71 6.62 -3.32
CA PRO A 22 8.72 7.69 -3.28
C PRO A 22 9.15 8.79 -2.32
N ILE A 23 8.65 10.00 -2.57
CA ILE A 23 8.87 11.15 -1.68
C ILE A 23 8.07 10.94 -0.38
N GLY A 24 8.75 11.04 0.75
CA GLY A 24 8.18 10.87 2.09
C GLY A 24 8.91 9.83 2.92
N GLU A 25 8.43 9.63 4.14
CA GLU A 25 8.95 8.62 5.07
C GLU A 25 7.92 7.51 5.27
N TRP A 26 8.41 6.28 5.44
CA TRP A 26 7.62 5.13 5.84
C TRP A 26 8.33 4.39 6.97
N ARG A 27 7.56 3.58 7.70
CA ARG A 27 8.10 2.78 8.79
C ARG A 27 8.69 1.48 8.24
N ASP A 28 9.73 0.96 8.89
CA ASP A 28 10.28 -0.37 8.60
C ASP A 28 9.21 -1.47 8.67
N GLU A 29 8.27 -1.35 9.62
CA GLU A 29 7.16 -2.27 9.80
C GLU A 29 5.83 -1.53 9.59
N VAL A 30 5.05 -2.01 8.62
CA VAL A 30 3.78 -1.41 8.21
C VAL A 30 2.62 -2.17 8.82
N TYR A 31 1.73 -1.43 9.49
CA TYR A 31 0.47 -1.90 10.05
C TYR A 31 -0.70 -1.25 9.32
N LYS A 32 -1.93 -1.69 9.63
CA LYS A 32 -3.15 -1.11 9.07
C LYS A 32 -3.13 0.43 9.10
N ASP A 33 -3.60 1.03 8.01
CA ASP A 33 -3.70 2.47 7.81
C ASP A 33 -2.35 3.21 7.68
N TYR A 34 -1.20 2.57 7.95
CA TYR A 34 0.12 3.21 7.77
C TYR A 34 0.46 3.39 6.29
N PHE A 35 1.17 4.48 5.98
CA PHE A 35 1.69 4.69 4.64
C PHE A 35 2.88 3.77 4.35
N ALA A 36 2.84 3.16 3.16
CA ALA A 36 3.86 2.29 2.64
C ALA A 36 4.11 2.60 1.15
N PRO A 37 5.32 2.33 0.63
CA PRO A 37 5.62 2.52 -0.77
C PRO A 37 4.86 1.49 -1.61
N ILE A 38 4.23 1.97 -2.68
CA ILE A 38 3.63 1.16 -3.74
C ILE A 38 4.28 1.51 -5.08
N ILE A 39 4.23 0.57 -6.03
CA ILE A 39 4.66 0.81 -7.41
C ILE A 39 3.43 0.66 -8.30
N ARG A 40 3.19 1.67 -9.13
CA ARG A 40 2.10 1.67 -10.10
C ARG A 40 2.63 1.97 -11.49
N ARG A 41 1.85 1.56 -12.50
CA ARG A 41 2.11 1.92 -13.89
C ARG A 41 1.88 3.41 -14.10
N ASP A 42 2.74 4.03 -14.89
CA ASP A 42 2.66 5.44 -15.28
C ASP A 42 3.03 5.56 -16.77
N GLY A 43 2.02 5.42 -17.64
CA GLY A 43 2.22 5.24 -19.08
C GLY A 43 3.02 3.97 -19.40
N ASP A 44 4.08 4.11 -20.19
CA ASP A 44 5.06 3.04 -20.47
C ASP A 44 6.04 2.81 -19.31
N GLY A 45 6.03 3.69 -18.31
CA GLY A 45 6.92 3.65 -17.16
C GLY A 45 6.29 3.08 -15.88
N ARG A 46 7.06 3.17 -14.81
CA ARG A 46 6.66 2.82 -13.44
C ARG A 46 6.97 3.99 -12.52
N ARG A 47 6.02 4.32 -11.65
CA ARG A 47 6.17 5.32 -10.61
C ARG A 47 5.91 4.70 -9.24
N SER A 48 6.65 5.16 -8.25
CA SER A 48 6.40 4.86 -6.85
C SER A 48 5.64 6.01 -6.18
N ASP A 49 4.76 5.66 -5.24
CA ASP A 49 4.03 6.61 -4.41
C ASP A 49 3.85 6.01 -3.01
N LEU A 50 3.52 6.85 -2.01
CA LEU A 50 3.08 6.37 -0.71
C LEU A 50 1.56 6.17 -0.71
N SER A 51 1.11 5.02 -0.22
CA SER A 51 -0.31 4.70 -0.05
C SER A 51 -0.55 4.00 1.28
N SER A 52 -1.77 4.13 1.80
CA SER A 52 -2.17 3.49 3.04
C SER A 52 -2.27 1.96 2.89
N PHE A 53 -1.86 1.22 3.92
CA PHE A 53 -2.07 -0.22 4.01
C PHE A 53 -3.52 -0.53 4.41
N GLY A 54 -4.38 -0.50 3.40
CA GLY A 54 -5.83 -0.70 3.49
C GLY A 54 -6.52 0.04 2.35
N MET A 55 -7.56 -0.56 1.77
CA MET A 55 -8.24 0.01 0.60
C MET A 55 -8.89 1.37 0.88
N VAL A 56 -9.44 1.56 2.08
CA VAL A 56 -10.03 2.84 2.52
C VAL A 56 -9.49 3.15 3.92
N PRO A 57 -8.67 4.21 4.08
CA PRO A 57 -8.20 4.62 5.39
C PRO A 57 -9.36 4.97 6.30
N ARG A 58 -9.25 4.64 7.59
CA ARG A 58 -10.35 4.85 8.54
C ARG A 58 -10.87 6.28 8.60
N GLU A 59 -10.00 7.27 8.44
CA GLU A 59 -10.35 8.70 8.43
C GLU A 59 -11.19 9.14 7.22
N LYS A 60 -11.21 8.33 6.15
CA LYS A 60 -11.99 8.58 4.94
C LYS A 60 -13.32 7.83 4.91
N ILE A 61 -13.61 7.00 5.93
CA ILE A 61 -14.86 6.25 6.02
C ILE A 61 -15.96 7.19 6.55
N PRO A 62 -17.07 7.41 5.81
CA PRO A 62 -18.16 8.26 6.27
C PRO A 62 -18.79 7.77 7.58
N PRO A 63 -19.32 8.67 8.41
CA PRO A 63 -20.02 8.27 9.63
C PRO A 63 -21.21 7.36 9.30
N GLY A 64 -21.35 6.26 10.06
CA GLY A 64 -22.42 5.27 9.87
C GLY A 64 -22.11 4.16 8.86
N VAL A 65 -20.99 4.23 8.13
CA VAL A 65 -20.55 3.14 7.24
C VAL A 65 -19.74 2.12 8.03
N LYS A 66 -20.04 0.83 7.83
CA LYS A 66 -19.30 -0.27 8.47
C LYS A 66 -17.83 -0.22 8.08
N VAL A 67 -16.95 -0.25 9.08
CA VAL A 67 -15.51 -0.37 8.88
C VAL A 67 -15.17 -1.82 8.54
N PHE A 68 -14.51 -2.02 7.40
CA PHE A 68 -14.00 -3.33 6.98
C PHE A 68 -12.48 -3.34 7.05
N ASP A 69 -11.91 -4.47 7.48
CA ASP A 69 -10.46 -4.72 7.42
C ASP A 69 -10.04 -5.13 6.00
N ALA A 70 -10.04 -4.16 5.09
CA ALA A 70 -9.68 -4.34 3.68
C ALA A 70 -8.16 -4.22 3.43
N MET A 71 -7.34 -4.83 4.30
CA MET A 71 -5.88 -4.97 4.10
C MET A 71 -5.54 -6.10 3.12
N ASN A 72 -6.42 -7.10 3.03
CA ASN A 72 -6.24 -8.27 2.19
C ASN A 72 -7.48 -8.45 1.33
N ALA A 73 -7.29 -8.82 0.07
CA ALA A 73 -8.37 -9.28 -0.79
C ALA A 73 -8.25 -10.79 -0.99
N ARG A 74 -9.36 -11.52 -0.90
CA ARG A 74 -9.37 -12.95 -1.21
C ARG A 74 -9.33 -13.11 -2.73
N VAL A 75 -8.33 -13.83 -3.24
CA VAL A 75 -8.15 -14.01 -4.70
C VAL A 75 -9.39 -14.61 -5.37
N GLU A 76 -10.07 -15.55 -4.69
CA GLU A 76 -11.31 -16.19 -5.17
C GLU A 76 -12.49 -15.22 -5.34
N THR A 77 -12.41 -14.00 -4.79
CA THR A 77 -13.48 -13.00 -4.83
C THR A 77 -13.08 -11.74 -5.60
N GLY A 78 -11.80 -11.53 -5.92
CA GLY A 78 -11.27 -10.31 -6.52
C GLY A 78 -11.67 -10.01 -7.97
N GLY A 79 -12.43 -10.90 -8.62
CA GLY A 79 -12.84 -10.80 -10.03
C GLY A 79 -14.35 -10.89 -10.27
N ARG A 80 -15.19 -10.83 -9.24
CA ARG A 80 -16.63 -10.67 -9.43
C ARG A 80 -16.93 -9.20 -9.73
N SER A 81 -16.90 -8.87 -11.02
CA SER A 81 -17.47 -7.63 -11.58
C SER A 81 -18.84 -7.92 -12.17
#